data_AF-A0A7C1Q4X9-F1
#
_entry.id   AF-A0A7C1Q4X9-F1
#
_cell.length_a   1.000
_cell.length_b   1.000
_cell.length_c   1.000
_cell.angle_alpha   90.00
_cell.angle_beta   90.00
_cell.angle_gamma   90.00
#
_symmetry.space_group_name_H-M   'P 1'
#
loop_
_entity.id
_entity.type
_entity.pdbx_description
1 polymer ?
#
loop_
_entity_poly.entity_id
_entity_poly.type
_entity_poly.pdbx_seq_one_letter_code
_entity_poly.pdbx_strand_id
1 'polypeptide(L)'
;MASEWDKHRSSKKFNNDLMSVLARYFVNCDERYFGFSGTEIVLDFGAGPGDVSFLIKDKVRRIYLFDKSKYFVEKLRKRKSLGKF
;
A
#
# COMPACT_ATOMS: atom_id res chain seq x y z
N MET A 1 -18.02 -4.70 17.88
CA MET A 1 -17.31 -5.99 17.82
C MET A 1 -16.09 -5.81 16.92
N ALA A 2 -14.88 -6.05 17.43
CA ALA A 2 -13.66 -5.98 16.62
C ALA A 2 -13.66 -7.13 15.60
N SER A 3 -13.20 -6.86 14.37
CA SER A 3 -13.16 -7.86 13.30
C SER A 3 -12.10 -8.92 13.62
N GLU A 4 -12.21 -10.14 13.06
CA GLU A 4 -11.15 -11.16 13.22
C GLU A 4 -9.77 -10.69 12.76
N TRP A 5 -9.72 -9.69 11.87
CA TRP A 5 -8.49 -9.07 11.39
C TRP A 5 -7.78 -8.22 12.46
N ASP A 6 -8.53 -7.70 13.44
CA ASP A 6 -7.97 -6.95 14.56
C ASP A 6 -7.20 -7.88 15.53
N LYS A 7 -7.55 -9.18 15.55
CA LYS A 7 -6.87 -10.21 16.34
C LYS A 7 -5.55 -10.65 15.72
N HIS A 8 -5.40 -10.46 14.40
CA HIS A 8 -4.19 -10.79 13.64
C HIS A 8 -3.40 -9.53 13.29
N ARG A 9 -3.21 -8.61 14.25
CA ARG A 9 -2.09 -7.68 14.16
C ARG A 9 -0.80 -8.50 14.20
N SER A 10 -0.29 -8.83 13.00
CA SER A 10 1.06 -9.30 12.80
C SER A 10 2.03 -8.48 13.65
N SER A 11 3.02 -9.16 14.23
CA SER A 11 4.03 -8.47 15.04
C SER A 11 4.62 -7.32 14.22
N LYS A 12 4.92 -6.19 14.88
CA LYS A 12 5.51 -5.01 14.21
C LYS A 12 6.72 -5.40 13.35
N LYS A 13 7.47 -6.41 13.79
CA LYS A 13 8.60 -7.00 13.07
C LYS A 13 8.20 -7.69 11.76
N PHE A 14 7.19 -8.58 11.77
CA PHE A 14 6.71 -9.23 10.54
C PHE A 14 6.21 -8.22 9.51
N ASN A 15 5.47 -7.20 9.94
CA ASN A 15 5.03 -6.13 9.04
C ASN A 15 6.22 -5.36 8.46
N ASN A 16 7.22 -5.02 9.28
CA ASN A 16 8.42 -4.33 8.80
C ASN A 16 9.24 -5.19 7.83
N ASP A 17 9.36 -6.49 8.09
CA ASP A 17 10.09 -7.43 7.24
C ASP A 17 9.38 -7.63 5.90
N LEU A 18 8.06 -7.84 5.91
CA LEU A 18 7.24 -7.92 4.71
C LEU A 18 7.30 -6.62 3.90
N MET A 19 7.18 -5.47 4.56
CA MET A 19 7.30 -4.16 3.92
C MET A 19 8.69 -3.94 3.33
N SER A 20 9.76 -4.43 3.98
CA SER A 20 11.13 -4.31 3.46
C SER A 20 11.40 -5.21 2.26
N VAL A 21 10.73 -6.37 2.19
CA VAL A 21 10.77 -7.27 1.02
C VAL A 21 9.97 -6.66 -0.13
N LEU A 22 8.73 -6.22 0.12
CA LEU A 22 7.89 -5.58 -0.88
C LEU A 22 8.51 -4.27 -1.40
N ALA A 23 9.05 -3.44 -0.51
CA ALA A 23 9.80 -2.25 -0.89
C ALA A 23 10.96 -2.61 -1.82
N ARG A 24 11.79 -3.61 -1.46
CA ARG A 24 12.88 -4.07 -2.33
C ARG A 24 12.38 -4.64 -3.65
N TYR A 25 11.26 -5.35 -3.64
CA TYR A 25 10.66 -5.91 -4.85
C TYR A 25 10.17 -4.79 -5.77
N PHE A 26 9.33 -3.87 -5.29
CA PHE A 26 8.79 -2.78 -6.10
C PHE A 26 9.78 -1.65 -6.42
N VAL A 27 10.75 -1.37 -5.54
CA VAL A 27 11.81 -0.38 -5.80
C VAL A 27 12.77 -0.90 -6.87
N ASN A 28 13.10 -2.20 -6.84
CA ASN A 28 13.95 -2.87 -7.83
C ASN A 28 13.17 -3.58 -8.93
N CYS A 29 11.84 -3.40 -9.02
CA CYS A 29 11.05 -3.80 -10.17
C CYS A 29 11.51 -2.96 -11.34
N ASP A 30 12.52 -3.49 -12.01
CA ASP A 30 13.05 -3.07 -13.29
C ASP A 30 11.88 -2.95 -14.28
N GLU A 31 11.82 -1.84 -15.01
CA GLU A 31 10.83 -1.61 -16.08
C GLU A 31 10.76 -2.80 -17.05
N ARG A 32 11.85 -3.58 -17.16
CA ARG A 32 11.95 -4.79 -17.98
C ARG A 32 11.01 -5.93 -17.57
N TYR A 33 10.63 -6.07 -16.30
CA TYR A 33 9.79 -7.20 -15.85
C TYR A 33 8.31 -6.87 -15.75
N PHE A 34 7.97 -5.62 -15.42
CA PHE A 34 6.58 -5.21 -15.20
C PHE A 34 6.09 -4.15 -16.18
N GLY A 35 6.98 -3.52 -16.96
CA GLY A 35 6.56 -2.53 -17.94
C GLY A 35 5.93 -1.29 -17.34
N PHE A 36 6.33 -0.89 -16.11
CA PHE A 36 5.93 0.36 -15.44
C PHE A 36 6.46 1.60 -16.19
N SER A 37 6.11 1.73 -17.47
CA SER A 37 6.04 2.99 -18.18
C SER A 37 4.94 3.81 -17.50
N GLY A 38 5.11 5.14 -17.41
CA GLY A 38 4.27 6.08 -16.63
C GLY A 38 2.77 6.16 -16.96
N THR A 39 2.18 5.11 -17.54
CA THR A 39 0.79 4.96 -17.97
C THR A 39 -0.08 4.17 -16.99
N GLU A 40 0.52 3.46 -16.03
CA GLU A 40 -0.18 2.40 -15.31
C GLU A 40 -0.96 2.87 -14.08
N ILE A 41 -2.15 2.28 -13.93
CA ILE A 41 -3.06 2.44 -12.79
C ILE A 41 -2.86 1.22 -11.89
N VAL A 42 -2.58 1.44 -10.61
CA VAL A 42 -2.49 0.36 -9.61
C VAL A 42 -3.79 0.27 -8.81
N LEU A 43 -4.26 -0.96 -8.61
CA LEU A 43 -5.37 -1.28 -7.71
C LEU A 43 -4.82 -2.09 -6.53
N ASP A 44 -4.82 -1.51 -5.33
CA ASP A 44 -4.34 -2.14 -4.11
C ASP A 44 -5.52 -2.60 -3.25
N PHE A 45 -5.78 -3.90 -3.23
CA PHE A 45 -6.87 -4.51 -2.46
C PHE A 45 -6.37 -5.01 -1.11
N GLY A 46 -7.02 -4.59 -0.03
CA GLY A 46 -6.54 -4.85 1.33
C GLY A 46 -5.36 -3.95 1.68
N ALA A 47 -5.36 -2.70 1.19
CA ALA A 47 -4.25 -1.76 1.31
C ALA A 47 -3.88 -1.44 2.78
N GLY A 48 -4.78 -1.69 3.74
CA GLY A 48 -4.58 -1.36 5.14
C GLY A 48 -4.23 0.12 5.32
N PRO A 49 -3.13 0.47 6.00
CA PRO A 49 -2.69 1.86 6.12
C PRO A 49 -2.09 2.45 4.82
N GLY A 50 -1.89 1.64 3.78
CA GLY A 50 -1.41 2.04 2.45
C GLY A 50 0.10 2.07 2.27
N ASP A 51 0.89 1.58 3.23
CA ASP A 51 2.34 1.80 3.27
C ASP A 51 3.09 1.29 2.02
N VAL A 52 2.67 0.17 1.41
CA VAL A 52 3.24 -0.31 0.13
C VAL A 52 2.93 0.66 -1.00
N SER A 53 1.66 1.03 -1.14
CA SER A 53 1.21 1.98 -2.16
C SER A 53 1.92 3.33 -2.06
N PHE A 54 2.26 3.78 -0.84
CA PHE A 54 3.07 4.99 -0.66
C PHE A 54 4.49 4.87 -1.19
N LEU A 55 5.09 3.68 -1.19
CA LEU A 55 6.46 3.47 -1.68
C LEU A 55 6.56 3.54 -3.21
N ILE A 56 5.47 3.23 -3.91
CA ILE A 56 5.44 3.17 -5.39
C ILE A 56 4.72 4.37 -6.03
N LYS A 57 4.13 5.26 -5.23
CA LYS A 57 3.25 6.34 -5.73
C LYS A 57 3.91 7.24 -6.77
N ASP A 58 5.21 7.51 -6.64
CA ASP A 58 5.93 8.42 -7.54
C ASP A 58 6.32 7.73 -8.86
N LYS A 59 6.18 6.40 -8.93
CA LYS A 59 6.46 5.59 -10.11
C LYS A 59 5.21 5.26 -10.93
N VAL A 60 4.02 5.61 -10.44
CA VAL A 60 2.74 5.19 -11.05
C VAL A 60 1.81 6.39 -11.22
N ARG A 61 1.03 6.40 -12.30
CA ARG A 61 0.18 7.56 -12.63
C ARG A 61 -0.96 7.74 -11.63
N ARG A 62 -1.52 6.62 -11.15
CA ARG A 62 -2.65 6.64 -10.22
C ARG A 62 -2.70 5.34 -9.43
N ILE A 63 -2.99 5.46 -8.14
CA ILE A 63 -3.26 4.32 -7.26
C ILE A 63 -4.68 4.44 -6.72
N TYR A 64 -5.44 3.35 -6.80
CA TYR A 64 -6.70 3.17 -6.09
C TYR A 64 -6.49 2.20 -4.93
N LEU A 65 -6.87 2.64 -3.74
CA LEU A 65 -6.69 1.88 -2.51
C LEU A 65 -8.05 1.41 -2.01
N PHE A 66 -8.17 0.11 -1.78
CA PHE A 66 -9.38 -0.52 -1.29
C PHE A 66 -9.08 -1.28 -0.01
N ASP A 67 -9.94 -1.11 0.99
CA ASP A 67 -9.90 -1.92 2.20
C ASP A 67 -11.32 -2.09 2.73
N LYS A 68 -11.62 -3.27 3.27
CA LYS A 68 -12.94 -3.54 3.88
C LYS A 68 -13.09 -2.87 5.25
N SER A 69 -11.98 -2.60 5.93
CA SER A 69 -11.95 -1.96 7.23
C SER A 69 -12.18 -0.46 7.08
N LYS A 70 -13.33 0.02 7.58
CA LYS A 70 -13.65 1.46 7.63
C LYS A 70 -12.54 2.26 8.31
N TYR A 71 -11.91 1.69 9.34
CA TYR A 71 -10.78 2.31 10.04
C TYR A 71 -9.60 2.60 9.11
N PHE A 72 -9.23 1.63 8.26
CA PHE A 72 -8.14 1.82 7.30
C PHE A 72 -8.53 2.76 6.18
N VAL A 73 -9.75 2.68 5.66
CA VAL A 73 -10.28 3.64 4.68
C VAL A 73 -10.22 5.08 5.21
N GLU A 74 -10.60 5.32 6.47
CA GLU A 74 -10.50 6.64 7.09
C GLU A 74 -9.06 7.10 7.24
N LYS A 75 -8.14 6.22 7.64
CA LYS A 75 -6.71 6.52 7.71
C LYS A 75 -6.13 6.91 6.35
N LEU A 76 -6.50 6.17 5.30
CA LEU A 76 -6.09 6.45 3.92
C LEU A 76 -6.60 7.83 3.47
N ARG A 77 -7.87 8.15 3.74
CA ARG A 77 -8.45 9.46 3.45
C ARG A 77 -7.74 10.60 4.18
N LYS A 78 -7.41 10.42 5.46
CA LYS A 78 -6.65 11.42 6.23
C LYS A 78 -5.25 11.64 5.69
N ARG A 79 -4.56 10.57 5.27
CA ARG A 79 -3.24 10.70 4.62
C ARG A 79 -3.35 11.47 3.30
N LYS A 80 -4.42 11.26 2.53
CA LYS A 80 -4.72 12.01 1.30
C LYS A 80 -4.95 13.50 1.56
N SER A 81 -5.75 13.85 2.55
CA SER A 81 -6.03 15.27 2.87
C SER A 81 -4.80 16.03 3.38
N LEU A 82 -3.80 15.33 3.94
CA LEU A 82 -2.55 15.91 4.41
C LEU A 82 -1.52 16.15 3.29
N GLY A 83 -1.90 16.00 2.02
CA GLY A 83 -0.97 16.15 0.89
C GLY A 83 0.13 15.09 0.84
N LYS A 84 0.00 14.00 1.61
CA LYS A 84 0.88 12.83 1.47
C LYS A 84 0.52 11.95 0.27
N PHE A 85 -0.48 12.38 -0.51
CA PHE A 85 -0.84 11.85 -1.81
C PHE A 85 -0.39 12.81 -2.89
#